data_AF-A0A245ZV13-F1
#
_entry.id   AF-A0A245ZV13-F1
#
_cell.length_a   1.000
_cell.length_b   1.000
_cell.length_c   1.000
_cell.angle_alpha   90.00
_cell.angle_beta   90.00
_cell.angle_gamma   90.00
#
_symmetry.space_group_name_H-M   'P 1'
#
loop_
_entity.id
_entity.type
_entity.pdbx_description
1 polymer ?
#
loop_
_entity_poly.entity_id
_entity_poly.type
_entity_poly.pdbx_seq_one_letter_code
_entity_poly.pdbx_strand_id
1 'polypeptide(L)'
;MTRTHTAALDDDVAIGDHETAVTSAAVLDQLLGELKPAQQAVIRLVKLQGYSIEEASARTGQSQSLVKVNIHRGLARMTALIQRQGTAD
;
A
#
# COMPACT_ATOMS: atom_id res chain seq x y z
N MET A 1 -26.70 39.98 19.83
CA MET A 1 -25.60 39.03 19.59
C MET A 1 -26.11 37.63 19.92
N THR A 2 -26.54 36.89 18.90
CA THR A 2 -27.08 35.54 19.05
C THR A 2 -25.92 34.56 19.10
N ARG A 3 -25.78 33.83 20.22
CA ARG A 3 -24.72 32.84 20.44
C ARG A 3 -24.95 31.68 19.47
N THR A 4 -24.08 31.49 18.49
CA THR A 4 -24.11 30.33 17.60
C THR A 4 -23.94 29.07 18.45
N HIS A 5 -24.95 28.22 18.45
CA HIS A 5 -24.94 26.97 19.18
C HIS A 5 -23.92 26.03 18.51
N THR A 6 -22.78 25.81 19.14
CA THR A 6 -21.90 24.69 18.81
C THR A 6 -22.65 23.41 19.15
N ALA A 7 -23.22 22.76 18.12
CA ALA A 7 -23.77 21.43 18.25
C ALA A 7 -22.65 20.50 18.73
N ALA A 8 -22.94 19.73 19.78
CA ALA A 8 -22.04 18.70 20.27
C ALA A 8 -21.80 17.69 19.14
N LEU A 9 -20.55 17.31 18.94
CA LEU A 9 -20.20 16.22 18.03
C LEU A 9 -20.86 14.96 18.61
N ASP A 10 -21.66 14.29 17.78
CA ASP A 10 -22.24 12.99 18.08
C ASP A 10 -21.09 11.98 18.25
N ASP A 11 -21.05 11.29 19.38
CA ASP A 11 -19.97 10.33 19.72
C ASP A 11 -20.17 8.98 18.98
N ASP A 12 -21.24 8.87 18.19
CA ASP A 12 -21.58 7.71 17.35
C ASP A 12 -21.00 7.81 15.93
N VAL A 13 -19.88 8.52 15.77
CA VAL A 13 -19.05 8.36 14.57
C VAL A 13 -18.28 7.06 14.74
N ALA A 14 -18.73 6.01 14.06
CA ALA A 14 -18.01 4.75 13.97
C ALA A 14 -16.58 5.02 13.43
N ILE A 15 -15.61 5.13 14.34
CA ILE A 15 -14.20 5.14 14.00
C ILE A 15 -13.91 3.71 13.52
N GLY A 16 -13.84 3.51 12.20
CA GLY A 16 -13.47 2.22 11.63
C GLY A 16 -12.22 1.70 12.32
N ASP A 17 -12.18 0.38 12.56
CA ASP A 17 -11.19 -0.30 13.38
C ASP A 17 -9.74 0.12 13.02
N HIS A 18 -9.25 1.12 13.73
CA HIS A 18 -7.98 1.76 13.46
C HIS A 18 -6.82 0.79 13.73
N GLU A 19 -7.00 -0.13 14.66
CA GLU A 19 -6.01 -1.13 15.05
C GLU A 19 -5.74 -2.13 13.92
N THR A 20 -6.80 -2.62 13.24
CA THR A 20 -6.61 -3.52 12.08
C THR A 20 -6.06 -2.81 10.86
N ALA A 21 -6.42 -1.54 10.64
CA ALA A 21 -5.84 -0.73 9.57
C ALA A 21 -4.32 -0.50 9.76
N VAL A 22 -3.90 -0.16 10.98
CA VAL A 22 -2.49 0.02 11.34
C VAL A 22 -1.71 -1.30 11.20
N THR A 23 -2.28 -2.41 11.67
CA THR A 23 -1.69 -3.74 11.52
C THR A 23 -1.50 -4.12 10.05
N SER A 24 -2.51 -3.86 9.21
CA SER A 24 -2.46 -4.16 7.77
C SER A 24 -1.39 -3.36 7.03
N ALA A 25 -1.22 -2.08 7.38
CA ALA A 25 -0.18 -1.23 6.80
C ALA A 25 1.23 -1.70 7.17
N ALA A 26 1.44 -2.09 8.44
CA ALA A 26 2.72 -2.60 8.92
C ALA A 26 3.12 -3.91 8.22
N VAL A 27 2.17 -4.85 8.06
CA VAL A 27 2.41 -6.11 7.34
C VAL A 27 2.74 -5.84 5.86
N LEU A 28 2.01 -4.93 5.21
CA LEU A 28 2.29 -4.55 3.82
C LEU A 28 3.70 -3.95 3.67
N ASP A 29 4.12 -3.07 4.59
CA ASP A 29 5.45 -2.48 4.55
C ASP A 29 6.56 -3.52 4.76
N GLN A 30 6.35 -4.50 5.63
CA GLN A 30 7.27 -5.64 5.78
C GLN A 30 7.38 -6.45 4.49
N LEU A 31 6.25 -6.83 3.88
CA LEU A 31 6.23 -7.59 2.63
C LEU A 31 6.90 -6.84 1.49
N LEU A 32 6.71 -5.52 1.41
CA LEU A 32 7.37 -4.67 0.42
C LEU A 32 8.88 -4.56 0.66
N GLY A 33 9.30 -4.55 1.93
CA GLY A 33 10.71 -4.52 2.35
C GLY A 33 11.49 -5.77 1.95
N GLU A 34 10.81 -6.90 1.76
CA GLU A 34 11.40 -8.15 1.28
C GLU A 34 11.69 -8.17 -0.24
N LEU A 35 11.26 -7.14 -0.99
CA LEU A 35 11.42 -7.08 -2.44
C LEU A 35 12.74 -6.41 -2.86
N LYS A 36 13.13 -6.60 -4.12
CA LYS A 36 14.23 -5.81 -4.69
C LYS A 36 13.80 -4.34 -4.77
N PRO A 37 14.69 -3.35 -4.56
CA PRO A 37 14.33 -1.93 -4.58
C PRO A 37 13.54 -1.48 -5.82
N ALA A 38 13.93 -1.98 -6.99
CA ALA A 38 13.25 -1.67 -8.26
C ALA A 38 11.80 -2.19 -8.32
N GLN A 39 11.50 -3.31 -7.65
CA GLN A 39 10.15 -3.89 -7.56
C GLN A 39 9.30 -3.14 -6.54
N GLN A 40 9.86 -2.90 -5.34
CA GLN A 40 9.20 -2.12 -4.30
C GLN A 40 8.78 -0.73 -4.82
N ALA A 41 9.70 -0.02 -5.48
CA ALA A 41 9.45 1.34 -5.97
C ALA A 41 8.25 1.39 -6.93
N VAL A 42 8.22 0.51 -7.94
CA VAL A 42 7.15 0.52 -8.95
C VAL A 42 5.83 0.00 -8.40
N ILE A 43 5.84 -0.93 -7.43
CA ILE A 43 4.61 -1.40 -6.77
C ILE A 43 4.01 -0.27 -5.93
N ARG A 44 4.83 0.47 -5.15
CA ARG A 44 4.33 1.63 -4.38
C ARG A 44 3.73 2.69 -5.30
N LEU A 45 4.43 3.05 -6.38
CA LEU A 45 3.93 4.06 -7.33
C LEU A 45 2.62 3.64 -7.98
N VAL A 46 2.55 2.43 -8.54
CA VAL A 46 1.41 2.03 -9.39
C VAL A 46 0.25 1.44 -8.60
N LYS A 47 0.53 0.60 -7.60
CA LYS A 47 -0.51 -0.15 -6.88
C LYS A 47 -1.01 0.54 -5.62
N LEU A 48 -0.20 1.41 -5.01
CA LEU A 48 -0.60 2.12 -3.79
C LEU A 48 -0.89 3.60 -4.03
N GLN A 49 -0.10 4.26 -4.87
CA GLN A 49 -0.22 5.71 -5.11
C GLN A 49 -1.03 6.04 -6.38
N GLY A 50 -1.42 5.04 -7.17
CA GLY A 50 -2.31 5.20 -8.32
C GLY A 50 -1.67 5.79 -9.57
N TYR A 51 -0.33 5.90 -9.64
CA TYR A 51 0.35 6.36 -10.85
C TYR A 51 0.18 5.36 -12.00
N SER A 52 0.14 5.88 -13.23
CA SER A 52 0.17 5.05 -14.42
C SER A 52 1.54 4.38 -14.61
N ILE A 53 1.60 3.38 -15.50
CA ILE A 53 2.88 2.74 -15.86
C ILE A 53 3.85 3.74 -16.51
N GLU A 54 3.32 4.68 -17.30
CA GLU A 54 4.08 5.75 -17.95
C GLU A 54 4.69 6.71 -16.92
N GLU A 55 3.90 7.15 -15.95
CA GLU A 55 4.36 8.04 -14.88
C GLU A 55 5.39 7.35 -13.97
N ALA A 56 5.18 6.08 -13.63
CA ALA A 56 6.15 5.30 -12.87
C ALA A 56 7.46 5.07 -13.65
N SER A 57 7.36 4.84 -14.97
CA SER A 57 8.51 4.73 -15.87
C SER A 57 9.33 6.02 -15.86
N ALA A 58 8.69 7.18 -16.04
CA ALA A 58 9.34 8.48 -16.01
C ALA A 58 10.01 8.77 -14.65
N ARG A 59 9.34 8.45 -13.53
CA ARG A 59 9.85 8.71 -12.17
C ARG A 59 11.02 7.81 -11.77
N THR A 60 11.08 6.59 -12.30
CA THR A 60 12.09 5.59 -11.89
C THR A 60 13.23 5.41 -12.90
N GLY A 61 13.10 5.98 -14.12
CA GLY A 61 14.03 5.76 -15.23
C GLY A 61 13.96 4.35 -15.83
N GLN A 62 13.05 3.50 -15.37
CA GLN A 62 12.84 2.16 -15.93
C GLN A 62 11.97 2.25 -17.19
N SER A 63 12.17 1.36 -18.16
CA SER A 63 11.23 1.25 -19.29
C SER A 63 9.85 0.76 -18.82
N GLN A 64 8.79 1.13 -19.53
CA GLN A 64 7.43 0.68 -19.19
C GLN A 64 7.31 -0.85 -19.12
N SER A 65 8.00 -1.57 -20.00
CA SER A 65 8.05 -3.04 -19.98
C SER A 65 8.74 -3.57 -18.71
N LEU A 66 9.84 -2.94 -18.29
CA LEU A 66 10.54 -3.32 -17.06
C LEU A 66 9.69 -3.01 -15.82
N VAL A 67 8.94 -1.90 -15.80
CA VAL A 67 7.96 -1.58 -14.75
C VAL A 67 6.93 -2.71 -14.61
N LYS A 68 6.29 -3.12 -15.71
CA LYS A 68 5.31 -4.22 -15.71
C LYS A 68 5.91 -5.55 -15.18
N VAL A 69 7.12 -5.89 -15.64
CA VAL A 69 7.83 -7.10 -15.19
C VAL A 69 8.15 -7.03 -13.70
N ASN A 70 8.64 -5.90 -13.21
CA ASN A 70 8.96 -5.71 -11.79
C ASN A 70 7.71 -5.78 -10.91
N ILE A 71 6.58 -5.24 -11.35
CA ILE A 71 5.29 -5.38 -10.64
C ILE A 71 4.88 -6.85 -10.57
N HIS A 72 4.85 -7.56 -11.70
CA HIS A 72 4.45 -8.98 -11.72
C HIS A 72 5.34 -9.83 -10.80
N ARG A 73 6.66 -9.67 -10.91
CA ARG A 73 7.63 -10.43 -10.10
C ARG A 73 7.56 -10.09 -8.62
N GLY A 74 7.38 -8.82 -8.27
CA GLY A 74 7.26 -8.41 -6.88
C GLY A 74 5.98 -8.97 -6.23
N LEU A 75 4.84 -8.89 -6.92
CA LEU A 75 3.57 -9.46 -6.44
C LEU A 75 3.67 -10.99 -6.27
N ALA A 76 4.23 -11.71 -7.24
CA ALA A 76 4.43 -13.16 -7.13
C ALA A 76 5.32 -13.53 -5.93
N ARG A 77 6.36 -12.74 -5.64
CA ARG A 77 7.21 -12.93 -4.46
C ARG A 77 6.46 -12.65 -3.16
N MET A 78 5.67 -11.58 -3.08
CA MET A 78 4.85 -11.29 -1.89
C MET A 78 3.87 -12.44 -1.61
N THR A 79 3.21 -12.97 -2.64
CA THR A 79 2.33 -14.14 -2.50
C THR A 79 3.09 -15.35 -1.92
N ALA A 80 4.29 -15.63 -2.42
CA ALA A 80 5.11 -16.73 -1.91
C ALA A 80 5.53 -16.53 -0.43
N LEU A 81 5.82 -15.29 -0.03
CA LEU A 81 6.14 -14.96 1.36
C LEU A 81 4.95 -15.21 2.29
N ILE A 82 3.75 -14.74 1.90
CA ILE A 82 2.51 -14.96 2.64
C ILE A 82 2.22 -16.45 2.77
N GLN A 83 2.34 -17.21 1.68
CA GLN A 83 2.12 -18.66 1.69
C GLN A 83 3.08 -19.39 2.64
N ARG A 84 4.34 -18.95 2.71
CA ARG A 84 5.34 -19.53 3.63
C ARG A 84 5.06 -19.19 5.10
N GLN A 85 4.50 -18.02 5.38
CA GLN A 85 4.09 -17.63 6.72
C GLN A 85 2.82 -18.37 7.16
N GLY A 86 1.81 -18.47 6.30
CA GLY A 86 0.56 -19.18 6.61
C GLY A 86 0.64 -20.71 6.61
N THR A 87 1.80 -21.30 6.27
CA THR A 87 2.07 -22.73 6.49
C THR A 87 2.84 -23.00 7.78
N ALA A 88 3.29 -21.95 8.48
CA ALA A 88 4.00 -22.05 9.75
C ALA A 88 3.09 -21.85 10.98
N ASP A 89 1.80 -21.55 10.75
CA ASP A 89 0.73 -21.47 11.75
C ASP A 89 -0.18 -22.72 11.70
#